data_AF-A0A967BVJ6-F1
#
_entry.id   AF-A0A967BVJ6-F1
#
_cell.length_a   1.000
_cell.length_b   1.000
_cell.length_c   1.000
_cell.angle_alpha   90.00
_cell.angle_beta   90.00
_cell.angle_gamma   90.00
#
_symmetry.space_group_name_H-M   'P 1'
#
loop_
_entity.id
_entity.type
_entity.pdbx_description
1 polymer ?
#
loop_
_entity_poly.entity_id
_entity_poly.type
_entity_poly.pdbx_seq_one_letter_code
_entity_poly.pdbx_strand_id
1 'polypeptide(L)'
;MRVTLEKFFSRAKDADILITYRGPESGITSKAKLRQSSRLLQTVDIKPMNQGKIYFTGHRLYQSADTAGIVTELAAIFHPELFPAKKKPEYFFELPDK
;
A
#
# COMPACT_ATOMS: atom_id res chain seq x y z
N MET A 1 15.89 9.65 7.19
CA MET A 1 14.72 10.22 7.91
C MET A 1 14.11 9.13 8.77
N ARG A 2 13.90 9.36 10.08
CA ARG A 2 13.22 8.39 10.98
C ARG A 2 11.82 8.92 11.27
N VAL A 3 10.80 8.15 10.92
CA VAL A 3 9.40 8.49 11.23
C VAL A 3 9.04 7.79 12.54
N THR A 4 8.54 8.53 13.53
CA THR A 4 8.06 7.92 14.78
C THR A 4 6.71 7.25 14.55
N LEU A 5 6.32 6.37 15.47
CA LEU A 5 5.07 5.65 15.36
C LEU A 5 3.86 6.60 15.44
N GLU A 6 3.92 7.58 16.33
CA GLU A 6 2.89 8.61 16.51
C GLU A 6 2.74 9.45 15.25
N LYS A 7 3.86 9.87 14.65
CA LYS A 7 3.86 10.66 13.41
C LYS A 7 3.34 9.84 12.22
N PHE A 8 3.68 8.55 12.17
CA PHE A 8 3.14 7.65 11.16
C PHE A 8 1.62 7.55 11.28
N PHE A 9 1.10 7.21 12.46
CA PHE A 9 -0.35 7.02 12.64
C PHE A 9 -1.15 8.31 12.54
N SER A 10 -0.62 9.43 13.02
CA SER A 10 -1.26 10.74 12.85
C SER A 10 -1.47 11.10 11.37
N ARG A 11 -0.55 10.68 10.49
CA ARG A 11 -0.66 10.91 9.04
C ARG A 11 -1.47 9.82 8.34
N ALA A 12 -1.32 8.58 8.78
CA ALA A 12 -2.00 7.42 8.17
C ALA A 12 -3.49 7.37 8.51
N LYS A 13 -3.91 7.99 9.62
CA LYS A 13 -5.31 8.02 10.07
C LYS A 13 -6.28 8.41 8.96
N ASP A 14 -5.97 9.49 8.24
CA ASP A 14 -6.86 10.06 7.23
C ASP A 14 -6.38 9.80 5.79
N ALA A 15 -5.29 9.04 5.61
CA ALA A 15 -4.76 8.73 4.28
C ALA A 15 -5.73 7.87 3.46
N ASP A 16 -5.90 8.19 2.18
CA ASP A 16 -6.71 7.36 1.28
C ASP A 16 -6.00 6.05 0.90
N ILE A 17 -4.67 6.09 0.85
CA ILE A 17 -3.82 5.00 0.37
C ILE A 17 -2.65 4.77 1.33
N LEU A 18 -2.40 3.51 1.66
CA LEU A 18 -1.18 3.05 2.34
C LEU A 18 -0.39 2.13 1.39
N ILE A 19 0.91 2.40 1.22
CA ILE A 19 1.82 1.49 0.51
C ILE A 19 2.76 0.83 1.52
N THR A 20 2.89 -0.49 1.48
CA THR A 20 3.67 -1.30 2.42
C THR A 20 4.59 -2.27 1.68
N TYR A 21 5.70 -2.67 2.31
CA TYR A 21 6.52 -3.78 1.80
C TYR A 21 5.96 -5.16 2.19
N ARG A 22 5.00 -5.19 3.12
CA ARG A 22 4.36 -6.42 3.59
C ARG A 22 3.30 -6.90 2.60
N GLY A 23 3.66 -7.91 1.82
CA GLY A 23 2.78 -8.61 0.90
C GLY A 23 2.66 -10.10 1.19
N PRO A 24 2.10 -10.88 0.24
CA PRO A 24 1.86 -12.32 0.38
C PRO A 24 3.09 -13.14 0.80
N GLU A 25 4.29 -12.76 0.34
CA GLU A 25 5.53 -13.44 0.74
C GLU A 25 5.83 -13.36 2.25
N SER A 26 5.30 -12.35 2.93
CA SER A 26 5.39 -12.21 4.39
C SER A 26 4.17 -12.79 5.13
N GLY A 27 3.32 -13.56 4.44
CA GLY A 27 2.07 -14.12 4.99
C GLY A 27 0.90 -13.13 5.04
N ILE A 28 1.08 -11.93 4.46
CA ILE A 28 0.05 -10.88 4.42
C ILE A 28 -0.65 -10.91 3.07
N THR A 29 -1.72 -11.71 2.97
CA THR A 29 -2.50 -11.89 1.73
C THR A 29 -3.68 -10.94 1.61
N SER A 30 -4.06 -10.24 2.70
CA SER A 30 -5.20 -9.34 2.75
C SER A 30 -5.07 -8.27 3.83
N LYS A 31 -5.93 -7.24 3.78
CA LYS A 31 -6.03 -6.21 4.82
C LYS A 31 -6.34 -6.83 6.18
N ALA A 32 -7.21 -7.84 6.23
CA ALA A 32 -7.51 -8.58 7.46
C ALA A 32 -6.26 -9.25 8.08
N LYS A 33 -5.45 -9.93 7.25
CA LYS A 33 -4.18 -10.53 7.71
C LYS A 33 -3.17 -9.46 8.14
N LEU A 34 -3.09 -8.35 7.42
CA LEU A 34 -2.25 -7.21 7.80
C LEU A 34 -2.66 -6.66 9.17
N ARG A 35 -3.97 -6.50 9.42
CA ARG A 35 -4.49 -6.03 10.70
C ARG A 35 -4.12 -6.99 11.84
N GLN A 36 -4.19 -8.30 11.59
CA GLN A 36 -3.84 -9.32 12.58
C GLN A 36 -2.33 -9.37 12.88
N SER A 37 -1.47 -8.90 11.97
CA SER A 37 -0.01 -9.02 12.09
C SER A 37 0.62 -8.22 13.24
N SER A 38 -0.09 -7.25 13.83
CA SER A 38 0.43 -6.42 14.91
C SER A 38 -0.69 -5.88 15.79
N ARG A 39 -0.51 -5.91 17.12
CA ARG A 39 -1.45 -5.29 18.08
C ARG A 39 -1.73 -3.83 17.76
N LEU A 40 -0.73 -3.09 17.28
CA LEU A 40 -0.88 -1.67 16.93
C LEU A 40 -1.87 -1.45 15.77
N LEU A 41 -1.86 -2.33 14.77
CA LEU A 41 -2.81 -2.23 13.65
C LEU A 41 -4.21 -2.73 14.03
N GLN A 42 -4.32 -3.53 15.10
CA GLN A 42 -5.60 -3.91 15.68
C GLN A 42 -6.22 -2.77 16.49
N THR A 43 -5.39 -1.96 17.17
CA THR A 43 -5.88 -0.90 18.07
C THR A 43 -5.99 0.46 17.40
N VAL A 44 -5.17 0.76 16.40
CA VAL A 44 -5.21 2.06 15.71
C VAL A 44 -6.08 1.96 14.48
N ASP A 45 -7.08 2.84 14.41
CA ASP A 45 -7.94 2.94 13.26
C ASP A 45 -7.35 3.89 12.21
N ILE A 46 -7.14 3.37 11.00
CA ILE A 46 -6.65 4.13 9.86
C ILE A 46 -7.58 3.92 8.67
N LYS A 47 -7.89 5.01 7.96
CA LYS A 47 -8.79 4.98 6.79
C LYS A 47 -8.41 3.91 5.76
N PRO A 48 -7.13 3.66 5.40
CA PRO A 48 -6.75 2.62 4.44
C PRO A 48 -7.20 1.20 4.82
N MET A 49 -7.38 0.92 6.11
CA MET A 49 -7.77 -0.41 6.59
C MET A 49 -9.28 -0.67 6.44
N ASN A 50 -10.10 0.39 6.37
CA ASN A 50 -11.56 0.27 6.40
C ASN A 50 -12.22 0.72 5.09
N GLN A 51 -11.78 1.85 4.54
CA GLN A 51 -12.45 2.55 3.43
C GLN A 51 -11.48 2.89 2.30
N GLY A 52 -10.19 3.01 2.61
CA GLY A 52 -9.15 3.27 1.63
C GLY A 52 -8.53 2.00 1.06
N LYS A 53 -7.41 2.19 0.36
CA LYS A 53 -6.68 1.13 -0.32
C LYS A 53 -5.34 0.87 0.33
N ILE A 54 -4.92 -0.39 0.32
CA ILE A 54 -3.57 -0.76 0.74
C ILE A 54 -2.90 -1.46 -0.42
N TYR A 55 -1.74 -0.97 -0.85
CA TYR A 55 -0.92 -1.61 -1.86
C TYR A 55 0.33 -2.19 -1.22
N PHE A 56 0.82 -3.30 -1.76
CA PHE A 56 2.13 -3.83 -1.44
C PHE A 56 3.08 -3.75 -2.63
N THR A 57 4.38 -3.58 -2.33
CA THR A 57 5.45 -3.56 -3.33
C THR A 57 5.82 -4.98 -3.74
N GLY A 58 5.78 -5.30 -5.03
CA GLY A 58 6.30 -6.58 -5.53
C GLY A 58 7.83 -6.62 -5.59
N HIS A 59 8.39 -7.82 -5.76
CA HIS A 59 9.85 -8.07 -5.79
C HIS A 59 10.59 -7.26 -6.84
N ARG A 60 9.94 -7.00 -7.97
CA ARG A 60 10.51 -6.21 -9.07
C ARG A 60 10.86 -4.78 -8.67
N LEU A 61 10.14 -4.18 -7.72
CA LEU A 61 10.37 -2.78 -7.34
C LEU A 61 11.80 -2.56 -6.81
N TYR A 62 12.32 -3.48 -6.00
CA TYR A 62 13.61 -3.31 -5.32
C TYR A 62 14.84 -3.41 -6.24
N GLN A 63 14.69 -4.05 -7.39
CA GLN A 63 15.80 -4.33 -8.32
C GLN A 63 15.61 -3.64 -9.68
N SER A 64 14.52 -2.92 -9.88
CA SER A 64 14.21 -2.28 -11.15
C SER A 64 14.87 -0.90 -11.26
N ALA A 65 15.47 -0.63 -12.42
CA ALA A 65 15.89 0.71 -12.83
C ALA A 65 14.77 1.47 -13.58
N ASP A 66 13.60 0.85 -13.80
CA ASP A 66 12.46 1.41 -14.53
C ASP A 66 11.70 2.44 -13.67
N THR A 67 12.36 3.57 -13.43
CA THR A 67 11.78 4.68 -12.66
C THR A 67 10.54 5.25 -13.36
N ALA A 68 10.53 5.27 -14.69
CA ALA A 68 9.39 5.76 -15.46
C ALA A 68 8.15 4.90 -15.26
N GLY A 69 8.27 3.57 -15.33
CA GLY A 69 7.18 2.64 -15.07
C GLY A 69 6.66 2.73 -13.63
N ILE A 70 7.57 2.79 -12.65
CA ILE A 70 7.22 2.94 -11.22
C ILE A 70 6.41 4.22 -10.99
N VAL A 71 6.88 5.36 -11.50
CA VAL A 71 6.19 6.65 -11.35
C VAL A 71 4.85 6.65 -12.09
N THR A 72 4.78 6.03 -13.27
CA THR A 72 3.54 5.90 -14.03
C THR A 72 2.49 5.07 -13.27
N GLU A 73 2.91 3.97 -12.64
CA GLU A 73 2.00 3.12 -11.87
C GLU A 73 1.51 3.82 -10.60
N LEU A 74 2.38 4.57 -9.90
CA LEU A 74 1.97 5.43 -8.79
C LEU A 74 0.98 6.52 -9.23
N ALA A 75 1.23 7.18 -10.36
CA ALA A 75 0.33 8.19 -10.91
C ALA A 75 -1.06 7.60 -11.23
N ALA A 76 -1.10 6.37 -11.76
CA ALA A 76 -2.34 5.68 -12.02
C ALA A 76 -3.09 5.24 -10.75
N ILE A 77 -2.36 4.92 -9.68
CA ILE A 77 -2.95 4.63 -8.36
C ILE A 77 -3.55 5.89 -7.74
N PHE A 78 -2.87 7.04 -7.85
CA PHE A 78 -3.31 8.30 -7.24
C PHE A 78 -4.38 9.04 -8.04
N HIS A 79 -4.34 8.93 -9.37
CA HIS A 79 -5.23 9.64 -10.29
C HIS A 79 -5.82 8.69 -11.35
N PRO A 80 -6.59 7.67 -10.94
CA PRO A 80 -7.16 6.68 -11.86
C PRO A 80 -8.05 7.31 -12.96
N GLU A 81 -8.63 8.47 -12.70
CA GLU A 81 -9.42 9.26 -13.64
C GLU A 81 -8.59 9.82 -14.82
N LEU A 82 -7.29 10.07 -14.61
CA LEU A 82 -6.37 10.56 -15.63
C LEU A 82 -5.63 9.42 -16.35
N PHE A 83 -5.52 8.26 -15.69
CA PHE A 83 -4.80 7.09 -16.19
C PHE A 83 -5.72 5.85 -16.23
N PRO A 84 -6.75 5.85 -17.10
CA PRO A 84 -7.68 4.73 -17.20
C PRO A 84 -6.93 3.43 -17.51
N ALA A 85 -7.24 2.39 -16.72
CA ALA A 85 -6.51 1.13 -16.63
C ALA A 85 -6.13 0.54 -17.99
N LYS A 86 -4.84 0.62 -18.35
CA LYS A 86 -4.31 0.06 -19.60
C LYS A 86 -3.20 -0.99 -19.43
N LYS A 87 -2.70 -1.25 -18.22
CA LYS A 87 -1.66 -2.28 -18.00
C LYS A 87 -1.91 -3.07 -16.72
N LYS A 88 -1.48 -4.34 -16.74
CA LYS A 88 -1.38 -5.17 -15.54
C LYS A 88 -0.38 -4.52 -14.57
N PRO A 89 -0.66 -4.47 -13.26
CA PRO A 89 0.29 -3.93 -12.28
C PRO A 89 1.59 -4.74 -12.31
N GLU A 90 2.73 -4.04 -12.28
CA GLU A 90 4.06 -4.67 -12.30
C GLU A 90 4.80 -4.46 -10.99
N TYR A 91 4.54 -3.34 -10.30
CA TYR A 91 5.28 -2.91 -9.12
C TYR A 91 4.42 -2.87 -7.86
N PHE A 92 3.15 -2.48 -7.95
CA PHE A 92 2.27 -2.25 -6.82
C PHE A 92 0.98 -3.06 -6.95
N PHE A 93 0.66 -3.83 -5.92
CA PHE A 93 -0.45 -4.77 -5.95
C PHE A 93 -1.40 -4.45 -4.81
N GLU A 94 -2.70 -4.34 -5.10
CA GLU A 94 -3.71 -4.04 -4.08
C GLU A 94 -3.93 -5.26 -3.17
N LEU A 95 -3.95 -5.04 -1.86
CA LEU A 95 -4.37 -6.04 -0.89
C LEU A 95 -5.91 -6.12 -0.87
N PRO A 96 -6.49 -7.31 -1.08
CA PRO A 96 -7.93 -7.50 -0.92
C PRO A 96 -8.33 -7.33 0.55
N ASP A 97 -9.61 -7.09 0.80
CA ASP A 97 -10.11 -6.92 2.17
C ASP A 97 -10.03 -8.22 3.00
N LYS A 98 -10.27 -9.38 2.38
CA LYS A 98 -10.28 -10.71 3.03
C LYS A 98 -9.31 -11.67 2.36
#